data_AF-A0A6B1EKB3-F1
#
_entry.id   AF-A0A6B1EKB3-F1
#
_cell.length_a   1.000
_cell.length_b   1.000
_cell.length_c   1.000
_cell.angle_alpha   90.00
_cell.angle_beta   90.00
_cell.angle_gamma   90.00
#
_symmetry.space_group_name_H-M   'P 1'
#
loop_
_entity.id
_entity.type
_entity.pdbx_description
1 polymer ?
#
loop_
_entity_poly.entity_id
_entity_poly.type
_entity_poly.pdbx_seq_one_letter_code
_entity_poly.pdbx_strand_id
1 'polypeptide(L)'
;MKHAASFLLVLLFSHQAFAECVEGDCTNGQGHMKYDDGTQYIGQWKDGMPNGQGRLTNPDTSIKEGLWSNGQFVDGGSPPE
;
A
#
# COMPACT_ATOMS: atom_id res chain seq x y z
N MET A 1 28.96 32.77 22.56
CA MET A 1 29.79 31.54 22.53
C MET A 1 29.18 30.47 23.42
N LYS A 2 28.22 29.70 22.90
CA LYS A 2 27.98 28.26 23.12
C LYS A 2 27.20 27.82 21.87
N HIS A 3 27.84 27.01 21.05
CA HIS A 3 27.35 26.52 19.76
C HIS A 3 25.93 25.95 19.91
N ALA A 4 24.94 26.43 19.15
CA ALA A 4 24.70 26.19 17.73
C ALA A 4 24.12 24.79 17.48
N ALA A 5 23.00 24.80 16.75
CA ALA A 5 22.46 23.68 15.99
C ALA A 5 22.01 22.44 16.78
N SER A 6 20.80 22.46 17.35
CA SER A 6 20.04 21.21 17.50
C SER A 6 18.55 21.43 17.84
N PHE A 7 17.82 22.16 16.99
CA PHE A 7 16.35 22.01 16.92
C PHE A 7 15.81 22.30 15.52
N LEU A 8 16.69 22.21 14.52
CA LEU A 8 16.39 22.27 13.09
C LEU A 8 16.84 20.95 12.43
N LEU A 9 16.59 19.83 13.11
CA LEU A 9 16.98 18.48 12.68
C LEU A 9 15.82 17.47 12.81
N VAL A 10 14.58 17.96 12.85
CA VAL A 10 13.37 17.12 12.64
C VAL A 10 12.83 17.26 11.20
N LEU A 11 13.49 18.05 10.34
CA LEU A 11 13.10 18.25 8.94
C LEU A 11 13.90 17.39 7.95
N LEU A 12 14.65 16.39 8.43
CA LEU A 12 15.47 15.49 7.58
C LEU A 12 15.15 14.00 7.78
N PHE A 13 14.06 13.65 8.46
CA PHE A 13 13.53 12.30 8.38
C PHE A 13 12.64 12.18 7.13
N SER A 14 13.34 11.89 6.04
CA SER A 14 12.93 11.04 4.93
C SER A 14 11.62 11.38 4.21
N HIS A 15 11.75 12.21 3.17
CA HIS A 15 10.89 12.22 1.97
C HIS A 15 11.02 10.92 1.13
N GLN A 16 11.34 9.80 1.76
CA GLN A 16 11.30 8.52 1.07
C GLN A 16 10.04 7.83 1.56
N ALA A 17 8.92 8.30 1.01
CA ALA A 17 7.74 7.48 0.95
C ALA A 17 8.13 6.24 0.14
N PHE A 18 8.04 5.10 0.78
CA PHE A 18 8.14 3.79 0.16
C PHE A 18 6.78 3.15 0.40
N ALA A 19 6.33 2.30 -0.52
CA ALA A 19 5.14 1.49 -0.30
C ALA A 19 5.24 0.82 1.09
N GLU A 20 4.28 1.14 1.97
CA GLU A 20 4.29 0.75 3.37
C GLU A 20 3.22 -0.32 3.59
N CYS A 21 3.65 -1.49 4.08
CA CYS A 21 2.74 -2.48 4.61
C CYS A 21 2.30 -2.02 6.01
N VAL A 22 1.09 -1.48 6.11
CA VAL A 22 0.57 -0.88 7.35
C VAL A 22 -0.13 -1.91 8.24
N GLU A 23 -0.55 -3.05 7.68
CA GLU A 23 -1.19 -4.14 8.42
C GLU A 23 -0.96 -5.50 7.73
N GLY A 24 -0.83 -6.57 8.51
CA GLY A 24 -0.78 -7.95 8.01
C GLY A 24 0.56 -8.35 7.37
N ASP A 25 0.49 -9.28 6.42
CA ASP A 25 1.62 -9.84 5.68
C ASP A 25 1.48 -9.49 4.19
N CYS A 26 2.16 -8.41 3.77
CA CYS A 26 2.22 -7.99 2.38
C CYS A 26 3.27 -8.75 1.54
N THR A 27 3.80 -9.87 2.04
CA THR A 27 4.71 -10.74 1.28
C THR A 27 4.03 -12.05 0.89
N ASN A 28 3.42 -12.76 1.83
CA ASN A 28 2.83 -14.09 1.60
C ASN A 28 1.57 -14.37 2.45
N GLY A 29 0.68 -13.38 2.60
CA GLY A 29 -0.54 -13.55 3.38
C GLY A 29 -1.59 -12.49 3.10
N GLN A 30 -2.44 -12.19 4.09
CA GLN A 30 -3.37 -11.08 4.00
C GLN A 30 -2.66 -9.81 4.47
N GLY A 31 -2.68 -8.74 3.67
CA GLY A 31 -1.96 -7.50 3.98
C GLY A 31 -2.63 -6.25 3.44
N HIS A 32 -2.38 -5.13 4.11
CA HIS A 32 -2.76 -3.78 3.72
C HIS A 32 -1.51 -2.98 3.34
N MET A 33 -1.36 -2.68 2.06
CA MET A 33 -0.30 -1.81 1.53
C MET A 33 -0.86 -0.42 1.24
N LYS A 34 -0.10 0.61 1.62
CA LYS A 34 -0.31 2.00 1.17
C LYS A 34 0.85 2.41 0.28
N TYR A 35 0.53 2.97 -0.87
CA TYR A 35 1.48 3.48 -1.84
C TYR A 35 1.59 5.01 -1.73
N ASP A 36 2.70 5.56 -2.22
CA ASP A 36 3.01 6.99 -2.10
C ASP A 36 2.05 7.89 -2.88
N ASP A 37 1.48 7.36 -3.96
CA ASP A 37 0.45 8.04 -4.75
C ASP A 37 -0.90 8.12 -4.01
N GLY A 38 -1.02 7.50 -2.83
CA GLY A 38 -2.23 7.40 -2.03
C GLY A 38 -3.09 6.19 -2.34
N THR A 39 -2.70 5.38 -3.34
CA THR A 39 -3.34 4.11 -3.65
C THR A 39 -3.18 3.16 -2.46
N GLN A 40 -4.19 2.32 -2.24
CA GLN A 40 -4.15 1.32 -1.18
C GLN A 40 -4.59 -0.04 -1.73
N TYR A 41 -3.93 -1.11 -1.29
CA TYR A 41 -4.34 -2.48 -1.57
C TYR A 41 -4.58 -3.23 -0.27
N ILE A 42 -5.75 -3.85 -0.14
CA ILE A 42 -6.09 -4.77 0.97
C ILE A 42 -6.47 -6.11 0.36
N GLY A 43 -5.73 -7.17 0.67
CA GLY A 43 -6.03 -8.49 0.14
C GLY A 43 -4.91 -9.49 0.30
N GLN A 44 -4.96 -10.53 -0.51
CA GLN A 44 -3.99 -11.62 -0.51
C GLN A 44 -2.71 -11.23 -1.27
N TRP A 45 -1.58 -11.65 -0.70
CA TRP A 45 -0.24 -11.43 -1.22
C TRP A 45 0.47 -12.75 -1.41
N LYS A 46 1.30 -12.80 -2.44
CA LYS A 46 2.25 -13.88 -2.69
C LYS A 46 3.50 -13.31 -3.34
N ASP A 47 4.66 -13.67 -2.82
CA ASP A 47 5.97 -13.21 -3.31
C ASP A 47 6.06 -11.68 -3.44
N GLY A 48 5.43 -10.95 -2.51
CA GLY A 48 5.41 -9.48 -2.50
C GLY A 48 4.49 -8.83 -3.53
N MET A 49 3.59 -9.61 -4.15
CA MET A 49 2.61 -9.11 -5.13
C MET A 49 1.17 -9.43 -4.72
N PRO A 50 0.19 -8.56 -5.04
CA PRO A 50 -1.22 -8.90 -5.00
C PRO A 50 -1.51 -10.22 -5.73
N ASN A 51 -2.07 -11.21 -5.01
CA ASN A 51 -2.32 -12.55 -5.54
C ASN A 51 -3.45 -13.23 -4.77
N GLY A 52 -4.62 -13.40 -5.38
CA GLY A 52 -5.85 -13.84 -4.73
C GLY A 52 -6.90 -12.72 -4.65
N GLN A 53 -7.86 -12.84 -3.74
CA GLN A 53 -8.89 -11.82 -3.57
C GLN A 53 -8.33 -10.56 -2.92
N GLY A 54 -8.73 -9.40 -3.43
CA GLY A 54 -8.34 -8.11 -2.83
C GLY A 54 -9.03 -6.91 -3.44
N ARG A 55 -8.87 -5.77 -2.76
CA ARG A 55 -9.44 -4.48 -3.11
C ARG A 55 -8.34 -3.44 -3.24
N LEU A 56 -8.23 -2.84 -4.42
CA LEU A 56 -7.41 -1.66 -4.66
C LEU A 56 -8.30 -0.41 -4.64
N THR A 57 -7.94 0.58 -3.84
CA THR A 57 -8.62 1.88 -3.75
C THR A 57 -7.67 2.96 -4.20
N ASN A 58 -8.05 3.69 -5.24
CA ASN A 58 -7.30 4.84 -5.74
C ASN A 58 -7.58 6.09 -4.88
N PRO A 59 -6.72 7.13 -4.95
CA PRO A 59 -6.94 8.40 -4.23
C PRO A 59 -8.24 9.12 -4.60
N ASP A 60 -8.71 8.92 -5.83
CA ASP A 60 -9.99 9.45 -6.33
C ASP A 60 -11.21 8.66 -5.86
N THR A 61 -11.01 7.73 -4.93
CA THR A 61 -12.00 6.81 -4.35
C THR A 61 -12.52 5.73 -5.29
N SER A 62 -12.02 5.64 -6.53
CA SER A 62 -12.37 4.52 -7.41
C SER A 62 -11.80 3.20 -6.87
N ILE A 63 -12.58 2.12 -7.05
CA ILE A 63 -12.30 0.82 -6.45
C ILE A 63 -12.17 -0.24 -7.56
N LYS A 64 -11.15 -1.10 -7.43
CA LYS A 64 -11.02 -2.36 -8.16
C LYS A 64 -11.00 -3.50 -7.14
N GLU A 65 -12.11 -4.21 -7.03
CA GLU A 65 -12.27 -5.33 -6.12
C GLU A 65 -12.46 -6.62 -6.91
N GLY A 66 -11.75 -7.68 -6.52
CA GLY A 66 -11.83 -8.98 -7.18
C GLY A 66 -10.53 -9.76 -7.14
N LEU A 67 -10.31 -10.60 -8.15
CA LEU A 67 -9.17 -11.51 -8.22
C LEU A 67 -7.92 -10.82 -8.78
N TRP A 68 -6.81 -11.00 -8.09
CA TRP A 68 -5.47 -10.54 -8.48
C TRP A 68 -4.56 -11.73 -8.76
N SER A 69 -3.64 -11.59 -9.71
CA SER A 69 -2.61 -12.59 -9.99
C SER A 69 -1.33 -11.89 -10.39
N ASN A 70 -0.25 -12.16 -9.66
CA ASN A 70 1.08 -11.57 -9.88
C ASN A 70 1.05 -10.04 -10.03
N GLY A 71 0.28 -9.37 -9.16
CA GLY A 71 0.13 -7.91 -9.14
C GLY A 71 -0.85 -7.34 -10.16
N GLN A 72 -1.47 -8.17 -11.00
CA GLN A 72 -2.42 -7.74 -12.01
C GLN A 72 -3.86 -8.08 -11.61
N PHE A 73 -4.77 -7.16 -11.91
CA PHE A 73 -6.21 -7.40 -11.75
C PHE A 73 -6.71 -8.33 -12.86
N VAL A 74 -7.30 -9.46 -12.48
CA VAL A 74 -7.76 -10.51 -13.40
C VAL A 74 -9.26 -10.44 -13.64
N ASP A 75 -10.04 -10.37 -12.56
CA ASP A 75 -11.49 -10.37 -12.64
C ASP A 75 -12.07 -9.46 -11.56
N GLY A 76 -12.81 -8.45 -11.98
CA GLY A 76 -13.60 -7.63 -11.10
C GLY A 76 -14.96 -8.24 -10.95
N GLY A 77 -15.04 -9.32 -10.16
CA GLY A 77 -16.30 -9.95 -9.82
C GLY A 77 -17.29 -8.85 -9.49
N SER A 78 -18.32 -8.72 -10.31
CA SER A 78 -19.40 -7.78 -10.04
C SER A 78 -19.86 -7.99 -8.60
N PRO A 79 -20.12 -6.92 -7.82
CA PRO A 79 -20.74 -7.09 -6.51
C PRO A 79 -21.94 -8.00 -6.68
N PRO A 80 -22.17 -9.01 -5.82
CA PRO A 80 -23.41 -9.77 -5.88
C PRO A 80 -24.57 -8.76 -5.78
N GLU A 81 -25.45 -8.76 -6.78
CA GLU A 81 -26.71 -7.99 -6.76
C GLU A 81 -27.54 -8.30 -5.51
#